data_AF-M5K508-F1
#
_entry.id   AF-M5K508-F1
#
_cell.length_a   1.000
_cell.length_b   1.000
_cell.length_c   1.000
_cell.angle_alpha   90.00
_cell.angle_beta   90.00
_cell.angle_gamma   90.00
#
_symmetry.space_group_name_H-M   'P 1'
#
loop_
_entity.id
_entity.type
_entity.pdbx_description
1 polymer ?
#
loop_
_entity_poly.entity_id
_entity_poly.type
_entity_poly.pdbx_seq_one_letter_code
_entity_poly.pdbx_strand_id
1 'polypeptide(L)' 'MTTAESDKLFKEAEHRRERRAVRSAIKAGDDLPHPRKFGDPWDGQKDGKRWLDGRDSRYLRK' A
#
# COMPACT_ATOMS: atom_id res chain seq x y z
N MET A 1 -6.99 22.99 15.78
CA MET A 1 -6.20 22.15 14.85
C MET A 1 -6.86 20.79 14.79
N THR A 2 -7.25 20.31 13.61
CA THR A 2 -7.80 18.95 13.48
C THR A 2 -6.63 17.96 13.45
N THR A 3 -6.56 17.13 14.48
CA THR A 3 -5.55 16.09 14.74
C THR A 3 -5.68 14.87 13.82
N ALA A 4 -6.25 15.04 12.63
CA ALA A 4 -6.38 13.94 11.69
C ALA A 4 -5.00 13.64 11.10
N GLU A 5 -4.49 12.43 11.34
CA GLU A 5 -3.27 11.96 10.69
C GLU A 5 -3.44 12.06 9.17
N SER A 6 -2.46 12.68 8.50
CA SER A 6 -2.58 12.96 7.08
C SER A 6 -2.38 11.68 6.26
N ASP A 7 -3.32 11.36 5.37
CA ASP A 7 -3.23 10.27 4.37
C ASP A 7 -2.08 10.39 3.37
N LYS A 8 -1.21 11.40 3.54
CA LYS A 8 -0.11 11.70 2.64
C LYS A 8 0.82 10.49 2.44
N LEU A 9 1.17 9.79 3.51
CA LEU A 9 2.05 8.62 3.43
C LEU A 9 1.42 7.47 2.63
N PHE A 10 0.12 7.26 2.80
CA PHE A 10 -0.63 6.25 2.04
C PHE A 10 -0.65 6.59 0.54
N LYS A 11 -1.02 7.83 0.20
CA LYS A 11 -1.04 8.30 -1.19
C LYS A 11 0.34 8.21 -1.85
N GLU A 12 1.40 8.59 -1.13
CA GLU A 12 2.78 8.48 -1.63
C GLU A 12 3.20 7.03 -1.90
N ALA A 13 2.84 6.09 -1.01
CA ALA A 13 3.14 4.68 -1.16
C ALA A 13 2.40 4.07 -2.36
N GLU A 14 1.11 4.34 -2.49
CA GLU A 14 0.28 3.84 -3.59
C GLU A 14 0.70 4.42 -4.94
N HIS A 15 1.00 5.71 -5.03
CA HIS A 15 1.56 6.29 -6.26
C HIS A 15 2.96 5.75 -6.60
N ARG A 16 3.76 5.34 -5.60
CA ARG A 16 5.03 4.67 -5.85
C ARG A 16 4.81 3.26 -6.40
N ARG A 17 3.80 2.55 -5.90
CA ARG A 17 3.40 1.21 -6.36
C ARG A 17 2.89 1.26 -7.80
N GLU A 18 2.00 2.19 -8.11
CA GLU A 18 1.48 2.44 -9.46
C GLU A 18 2.61 2.68 -10.45
N ARG A 19 3.51 3.64 -10.15
CA ARG A 19 4.66 3.93 -11.02
C ARG A 19 5.56 2.72 -11.25
N ARG A 20 5.76 1.86 -10.25
CA ARG A 20 6.55 0.63 -10.41
C ARG A 20 5.84 -0.37 -11.31
N ALA A 21 4.54 -0.59 -11.11
CA ALA A 21 3.75 -1.52 -11.90
C ALA A 21 3.69 -1.09 -13.38
N VAL A 22 3.45 0.20 -13.63
CA VAL A 22 3.46 0.79 -14.99
C VAL A 22 4.84 0.63 -15.65
N ARG A 23 5.94 0.96 -14.95
CA ARG A 23 7.30 0.79 -15.50
C ARG A 23 7.62 -0.67 -15.81
N SER A 24 7.14 -1.60 -14.99
CA SER A 24 7.31 -3.03 -15.22
C SER A 24 6.52 -3.50 -16.44
N ALA A 25 5.25 -3.10 -16.56
CA ALA A 25 4.39 -3.45 -17.69
C ALA A 25 4.95 -2.91 -19.02
N ILE A 26 5.38 -1.65 -19.04
CA ILE A 26 6.05 -1.05 -20.22
C ILE A 26 7.29 -1.84 -20.62
N LYS A 27 8.11 -2.26 -19.65
CA LYS A 27 9.33 -3.04 -19.93
C LYS A 27 9.01 -4.45 -20.44
N ALA A 28 7.95 -5.06 -19.95
CA ALA A 28 7.52 -6.39 -20.36
C ALA A 28 6.77 -6.38 -21.71
N GLY A 29 6.22 -5.22 -22.12
CA GLY A 29 5.32 -5.12 -23.27
C GLY A 29 3.89 -5.56 -22.95
N ASP A 30 3.54 -5.64 -21.66
CA ASP A 30 2.22 -6.05 -21.18
C ASP A 30 1.25 -4.86 -21.08
N ASP A 31 -0.04 -5.18 -20.97
CA ASP A 31 -1.08 -4.19 -20.72
C ASP A 31 -0.85 -3.40 -19.42
N LEU A 32 -1.14 -2.10 -19.50
CA LEU A 32 -1.00 -1.20 -18.37
C LEU A 32 -2.01 -1.54 -17.26
N PRO A 33 -1.58 -1.58 -15.98
CA PRO A 33 -2.49 -1.85 -14.89
C PRO A 33 -3.52 -0.72 -14.75
N HIS A 34 -4.81 -1.10 -14.63
CA HIS A 34 -5.89 -0.13 -14.46
C HIS A 34 -5.70 0.72 -13.18
N PRO A 35 -5.87 2.06 -13.23
CA PRO A 35 -5.60 2.96 -12.10
C PRO A 35 -6.35 2.61 -10.81
N ARG A 36 -7.57 2.07 -10.95
CA ARG A 36 -8.41 1.61 -9.80
C ARG A 36 -7.80 0.46 -8.99
N LYS A 37 -6.70 -0.15 -9.44
CA LYS A 37 -5.92 -1.12 -8.65
C LYS A 37 -5.06 -0.45 -7.58
N PHE A 38 -4.95 0.88 -7.59
CA PHE A 38 -4.12 1.66 -6.68
C PHE A 38 -4.97 2.69 -5.94
N GLY A 39 -4.59 3.00 -4.70
CA GLY A 39 -5.22 4.05 -3.92
C GLY A 39 -6.61 3.72 -3.37
N ASP A 40 -6.94 2.43 -3.17
CA ASP A 40 -8.15 2.03 -2.46
C ASP A 40 -8.09 2.55 -1.01
N PRO A 41 -8.99 3.46 -0.59
CA PRO A 41 -8.98 4.00 0.77
C PRO A 41 -9.08 2.93 1.87
N TRP A 42 -9.63 1.75 1.56
CA TRP A 42 -9.75 0.64 2.51
C TRP A 42 -8.45 -0.15 2.67
N ASP A 43 -7.54 -0.08 1.70
CA ASP A 43 -6.17 -0.62 1.78
C ASP A 43 -5.19 0.36 2.47
N GLY A 44 -5.72 1.47 3.00
CA GLY A 44 -5.03 2.43 3.83
C GLY A 44 -4.19 1.78 4.94
N GLN A 45 -3.00 2.33 5.23
CA GLN A 45 -2.27 1.94 6.42
C GLN A 45 -3.14 2.25 7.64
N LYS A 46 -3.64 1.19 8.29
CA LYS A 46 -4.51 1.27 9.46
C LYS A 46 -3.72 1.85 10.64
N ASP A 47 -3.66 3.16 10.83
CA ASP A 47 -3.07 3.83 12.02
C ASP A 47 -1.81 3.14 12.58
N GLY A 48 -0.76 2.97 11.76
CA GLY A 48 0.49 2.32 12.17
C GLY A 48 0.40 0.84 12.56
N LYS A 49 -0.77 0.20 12.44
CA LYS A 49 -0.99 -1.22 12.71
C LYS A 49 -0.56 -2.02 11.50
N ARG A 50 0.53 -2.76 11.67
CA ARG A 50 1.01 -3.73 10.69
C ARG A 50 0.38 -5.09 10.99
N TRP A 51 -0.22 -5.71 9.98
CA TRP A 51 -0.63 -7.11 10.06
C TRP A 51 0.62 -7.98 10.26
N LEU A 52 0.60 -8.80 11.31
CA LEU A 52 1.65 -9.77 11.61
C LEU A 52 1.12 -11.15 11.21
N ASP A 53 1.50 -11.65 10.04
CA ASP A 53 1.11 -12.98 9.54
C ASP A 53 2.12 -14.08 9.92
N GLY A 54 2.76 -13.93 11.09
CA GLY A 54 3.80 -14.84 11.55
C GLY A 54 3.28 -15.73 12.67
N ARG A 55 3.16 -17.04 12.43
CA ARG A 55 2.91 -18.05 13.48
C ARG A 55 3.95 -17.99 14.61
N ASP A 56 5.13 -17.45 14.31
CA ASP A 56 6.27 -17.28 15.21
C ASP A 56 6.48 -15.84 15.72
N SER A 57 5.53 -14.93 15.51
CA SER A 57 5.65 -13.58 16.04
C SER A 57 5.79 -13.63 17.57
N ARG A 58 6.88 -13.06 18.10
CA ARG A 58 7.11 -12.93 19.55
C ARG A 58 5.97 -12.17 20.26
N TYR A 59 5.18 -11.41 19.50
CA TYR A 59 4.01 -10.67 19.98
C TYR A 59 2.69 -11.45 19.86
N LEU A 60 2.67 -12.62 19.20
CA LEU A 60 1.50 -13.50 19.05
C LEU A 60 1.64 -14.82 19.84
N ARG A 61 2.67 -14.96 20.70
CA ARG A 61 2.79 -16.11 21.60
C ARG A 61 1.81 -15.96 22.77
N LYS A 62 1.11 -17.05 23.10
CA LYS A 62 0.18 -17.16 24.24
C LYS A 62 0.91 -16.98 25.56
#